data_AF-A0A0U5FQ08-F1
#
_entry.id   AF-A0A0U5FQ08-F1
#
_cell.length_a   1.000
_cell.length_b   1.000
_cell.length_c   1.000
_cell.angle_alpha   90.00
_cell.angle_beta   90.00
_cell.angle_gamma   90.00
#
_symmetry.space_group_name_H-M   'P 1'
#
loop_
_entity.id
_entity.type
_entity.pdbx_description
1 polymer ?
#
loop_
_entity_poly.entity_id
_entity_poly.type
_entity_poly.pdbx_seq_one_letter_code
_entity_poly.pdbx_strand_id
1 'polypeptide(L)'
;MASHLRYLARPQLACLQATSIGLRSSIPIFPLLRCFSTTSPALDWLTPKFMEKSKSPKGRPHVATGGSSRGTTVVWGDYGLRMKDHDRRLPASSLKIAEETIKRRLRGMNYTLYKRVSANIGVYTKGNEQRMGKGKGKFDYWTAKVAVSRVVFELKGDIHEKIAREAFRLAGHKLPGLWEFVHKGDPPVVGITKLGNGVTLESLKRARRNPPLGTNAMPNPPKTTSSSPDASQ
;
A
#
# COMPACT_ATOMS: atom_id res chain seq x y z
N MET A 1 76.59 -12.34 44.13
CA MET A 1 75.43 -11.47 44.41
C MET A 1 74.28 -11.87 43.48
N ALA A 2 73.38 -12.73 43.96
CA ALA A 2 72.04 -12.96 43.43
C ALA A 2 71.34 -14.00 44.32
N SER A 3 70.11 -13.70 44.68
CA SER A 3 69.20 -14.36 45.62
C SER A 3 68.97 -15.86 45.39
N HIS A 4 68.87 -16.61 46.50
CA HIS A 4 68.81 -18.07 46.57
C HIS A 4 67.45 -18.56 47.16
N LEU A 5 66.94 -19.69 46.62
CA LEU A 5 65.93 -20.65 47.14
C LEU A 5 64.48 -20.14 47.30
N ARG A 6 63.44 -20.63 46.60
CA ARG A 6 62.86 -21.98 46.34
C ARG A 6 62.16 -22.69 47.53
N TYR A 7 60.83 -22.77 47.37
CA TYR A 7 59.90 -23.91 47.55
C TYR A 7 59.45 -24.41 48.94
N LEU A 8 58.10 -24.47 49.03
CA LEU A 8 57.19 -25.42 49.71
C LEU A 8 57.00 -25.37 51.23
N ALA A 9 55.75 -25.11 51.61
CA ALA A 9 55.16 -25.60 52.85
C ALA A 9 53.69 -26.02 52.64
N ARG A 10 53.41 -27.26 53.04
CA ARG A 10 52.14 -27.92 53.43
C ARG A 10 52.54 -28.82 54.63
N PRO A 11 51.65 -29.41 55.46
CA PRO A 11 50.20 -29.23 55.71
C PRO A 11 49.84 -29.27 57.25
N GLN A 12 48.57 -29.59 57.57
CA GLN A 12 47.92 -30.01 58.85
C GLN A 12 47.17 -28.89 59.62
N LEU A 13 45.82 -28.82 59.60
CA LEU A 13 44.71 -29.70 60.05
C LEU A 13 44.29 -29.44 61.51
N ALA A 14 43.09 -28.90 61.72
CA ALA A 14 42.18 -29.33 62.79
C ALA A 14 40.73 -28.87 62.51
N CYS A 15 39.81 -29.81 62.67
CA CYS A 15 38.37 -29.75 62.45
C CYS A 15 37.63 -28.78 63.36
N LEU A 16 36.51 -28.22 62.88
CA LEU A 16 35.29 -28.03 63.68
C LEU A 16 34.06 -28.31 62.81
N GLN A 17 33.13 -29.07 63.40
CA GLN A 17 31.98 -29.70 62.77
C GLN A 17 30.84 -28.71 62.45
N ALA A 18 29.99 -29.14 61.52
CA ALA A 18 28.83 -28.43 61.00
C ALA A 18 27.62 -28.41 61.94
N THR A 19 26.84 -27.33 61.90
CA THR A 19 25.38 -27.37 62.01
C THR A 19 24.76 -26.36 61.02
N SER A 20 23.74 -26.83 60.31
CA SER A 20 22.96 -26.15 59.28
C SER A 20 22.02 -25.08 59.83
N ILE A 21 21.88 -23.94 59.13
CA ILE A 21 20.59 -23.29 58.82
C ILE A 21 20.83 -22.47 57.55
N GLY A 22 20.23 -22.90 56.43
CA GLY A 22 20.08 -22.06 55.24
C GLY A 22 18.74 -21.32 55.32
N LEU A 23 18.74 -20.04 54.98
CA LEU A 23 17.55 -19.35 54.46
C LEU A 23 17.97 -18.29 53.45
N ARG A 24 17.37 -18.42 52.27
CA ARG A 24 17.62 -17.70 51.01
C ARG A 24 17.36 -16.20 51.17
N SER A 25 18.24 -15.39 50.58
CA SER A 25 17.91 -14.02 50.18
C SER A 25 16.81 -14.06 49.12
N SER A 26 15.62 -13.60 49.48
CA SER A 26 14.51 -13.39 48.56
C SER A 26 14.75 -12.09 47.78
N ILE A 27 15.25 -12.21 46.55
CA ILE A 27 15.14 -11.15 45.56
C ILE A 27 13.63 -10.95 45.31
N PRO A 28 13.05 -9.74 45.49
CA PRO A 28 11.68 -9.52 45.09
C PRO A 28 11.59 -9.64 43.57
N ILE A 29 11.08 -10.78 43.13
CA ILE A 29 10.63 -10.99 41.75
C ILE A 29 9.44 -10.05 41.59
N PHE A 30 9.66 -8.89 40.96
CA PHE A 30 8.57 -8.05 40.51
C PHE A 30 7.62 -8.93 39.68
N PRO A 31 6.33 -9.05 40.06
CA PRO A 31 5.41 -9.81 39.25
C PRO A 31 5.33 -9.13 37.89
N LEU A 32 5.53 -9.90 36.83
CA LEU A 32 5.12 -9.56 35.47
C LEU A 32 3.60 -9.43 35.47
N LEU A 33 3.07 -8.32 36.00
CA LEU A 33 1.69 -7.93 35.82
C LEU A 33 1.52 -7.65 34.33
N ARG A 34 1.05 -8.67 33.62
CA ARG A 34 0.50 -8.52 32.28
C ARG A 34 -0.71 -7.61 32.43
N CYS A 35 -0.53 -6.31 32.18
CA CYS A 35 -1.62 -5.36 32.13
C CYS A 35 -2.64 -5.85 31.09
N PHE A 36 -3.75 -6.42 31.56
CA PHE A 36 -4.90 -6.72 30.72
C PHE A 36 -5.49 -5.38 30.28
N SER A 37 -5.01 -4.88 29.15
CA SER A 37 -5.65 -3.74 28.49
C SER A 37 -6.99 -4.23 27.95
N THR A 38 -8.09 -3.74 28.52
CA THR A 38 -9.47 -4.06 28.11
C THR A 38 -9.86 -3.35 26.82
N THR A 39 -9.01 -2.45 26.30
CA THR A 39 -9.23 -1.81 25.01
C THR A 39 -8.86 -2.77 23.89
N SER A 40 -9.86 -3.14 23.08
CA SER A 40 -9.60 -3.85 21.82
C SER A 40 -8.59 -3.04 21.00
N PRO A 41 -7.51 -3.67 20.46
CA PRO A 41 -6.60 -2.95 19.60
C PRO A 41 -7.40 -2.35 18.44
N ALA A 42 -7.28 -1.03 18.28
CA ALA A 42 -7.99 -0.30 17.24
C ALA A 42 -7.67 -0.93 15.88
N LEU A 43 -8.70 -1.34 15.15
CA LEU A 43 -8.53 -1.90 13.81
C LEU A 43 -8.04 -0.79 12.88
N ASP A 44 -6.82 -0.96 12.37
CA ASP A 44 -6.22 -0.05 11.40
C ASP A 44 -6.37 -0.63 9.98
N TRP A 45 -6.63 0.23 9.00
CA TRP A 45 -6.78 -0.16 7.60
C TRP A 45 -5.41 -0.29 6.89
N LEU A 46 -4.37 0.29 7.49
CA LEU A 46 -2.99 0.24 7.00
C LEU A 46 -2.19 -0.95 7.57
N THR A 47 -2.68 -1.54 8.67
CA THR A 47 -2.02 -2.63 9.38
C THR A 47 -3.04 -3.72 9.68
N PRO A 48 -2.93 -4.92 9.09
CA PRO A 48 -3.84 -6.01 9.38
C PRO A 48 -3.70 -6.47 10.83
N LYS A 49 -4.82 -6.88 11.44
CA LYS A 49 -4.87 -7.38 12.83
C LYS A 49 -3.93 -8.54 13.09
N PHE A 50 -3.75 -9.41 12.10
CA PHE A 50 -2.91 -10.60 12.20
C PHE A 50 -1.74 -10.48 11.21
N MET A 51 -0.57 -10.93 11.65
CA MET A 51 0.59 -11.06 10.78
C MET A 51 0.37 -12.16 9.73
N GLU A 52 1.06 -12.05 8.60
CA GLU A 52 1.00 -13.10 7.57
C GLU A 52 1.58 -14.41 8.11
N LYS A 53 0.86 -15.53 7.89
CA LYS A 53 1.33 -16.87 8.27
C LYS A 53 2.62 -17.27 7.54
N SER A 54 2.79 -16.79 6.31
CA SER A 54 3.98 -17.02 5.48
C SER A 54 4.28 -15.77 4.66
N LYS A 55 5.54 -15.57 4.27
CA LYS A 55 5.98 -14.32 3.61
C LYS A 55 5.37 -14.18 2.20
N SER A 56 4.48 -13.21 1.98
CA SER A 56 3.81 -12.97 0.69
C SER A 56 4.76 -12.74 -0.50
N PRO A 57 4.60 -13.43 -1.65
CA PRO A 57 5.37 -13.14 -2.87
C PRO A 57 5.05 -11.74 -3.42
N LYS A 58 5.94 -11.17 -4.25
CA LYS A 58 5.79 -9.80 -4.79
C LYS A 58 4.47 -9.62 -5.55
N GLY A 59 4.13 -10.58 -6.42
CA GLY A 59 2.96 -10.52 -7.31
C GLY A 59 2.93 -9.29 -8.22
N ARG A 60 1.77 -9.04 -8.84
CA ARG A 60 1.46 -7.82 -9.61
C ARG A 60 0.08 -7.29 -9.21
N PRO A 61 -0.19 -5.98 -9.36
CA PRO A 61 -1.55 -5.47 -9.27
C PRO A 61 -2.44 -6.06 -10.37
N HIS A 62 -3.75 -6.00 -10.14
CA HIS A 62 -4.73 -6.57 -11.06
C HIS A 62 -4.94 -5.66 -12.28
N VAL A 63 -4.77 -6.19 -13.49
CA VAL A 63 -5.03 -5.50 -14.76
C VAL A 63 -6.32 -6.06 -15.35
N ALA A 64 -7.35 -5.22 -15.45
CA ALA A 64 -8.70 -5.63 -15.81
C ALA A 64 -8.92 -5.69 -17.33
N THR A 65 -8.39 -6.72 -18.01
CA THR A 65 -8.57 -6.89 -19.46
C THR A 65 -10.01 -7.24 -19.86
N GLY A 66 -10.75 -7.94 -19.00
CA GLY A 66 -12.11 -8.43 -19.28
C GLY A 66 -13.24 -7.38 -19.18
N GLY A 67 -12.91 -6.10 -19.05
CA GLY A 67 -13.91 -5.03 -18.97
C GLY A 67 -14.47 -4.76 -17.56
N SER A 68 -13.70 -5.02 -16.50
CA SER A 68 -14.17 -4.79 -15.12
C SER A 68 -14.17 -3.30 -14.76
N SER A 69 -15.29 -2.81 -14.22
CA SER A 69 -15.46 -1.46 -13.68
C SER A 69 -15.36 -1.40 -12.13
N ARG A 70 -14.99 -2.51 -11.48
CA ARG A 70 -15.07 -2.64 -10.02
C ARG A 70 -14.14 -1.66 -9.30
N GLY A 71 -14.74 -0.80 -8.47
CA GLY A 71 -14.00 0.16 -7.65
C GLY A 71 -13.53 1.40 -8.40
N THR A 72 -14.06 1.64 -9.61
CA THR A 72 -13.77 2.84 -10.41
C THR A 72 -14.73 4.00 -10.19
N THR A 73 -15.85 3.72 -9.50
CA THR A 73 -16.88 4.68 -9.13
C THR A 73 -16.84 4.99 -7.63
N VAL A 74 -17.33 6.18 -7.28
CA VAL A 74 -17.58 6.60 -5.90
C VAL A 74 -18.86 5.93 -5.40
N VAL A 75 -18.82 5.29 -4.23
CA VAL A 75 -19.95 4.51 -3.70
C VAL A 75 -20.55 5.15 -2.44
N TRP A 76 -19.72 5.48 -1.46
CA TRP A 76 -20.16 5.95 -0.14
C TRP A 76 -20.17 7.47 -0.06
N GLY A 77 -19.10 8.12 -0.53
CA GLY A 77 -18.96 9.57 -0.51
C GLY A 77 -19.62 10.31 -1.68
N ASP A 78 -19.43 11.62 -1.68
CA ASP A 78 -19.89 12.55 -2.72
C ASP A 78 -18.75 12.86 -3.70
N TYR A 79 -17.52 12.88 -3.19
CA TYR A 79 -16.30 13.10 -3.96
C TYR A 79 -15.29 11.98 -3.73
N GLY A 80 -14.37 11.78 -4.67
CA GLY A 80 -13.32 10.78 -4.52
C GLY A 80 -11.99 11.14 -5.20
N LEU A 81 -10.96 10.40 -4.79
CA LEU A 81 -9.62 10.43 -5.39
C LEU A 81 -9.37 9.12 -6.13
N ARG A 82 -9.28 9.20 -7.46
CA ARG A 82 -9.11 8.05 -8.35
C ARG A 82 -7.73 8.06 -9.00
N MET A 83 -7.12 6.88 -9.15
CA MET A 83 -5.84 6.74 -9.85
C MET A 83 -6.03 6.95 -11.36
N LYS A 84 -5.37 7.93 -11.96
CA LYS A 84 -5.46 8.22 -13.41
C LYS A 84 -4.36 7.54 -14.22
N ASP A 85 -3.19 7.39 -13.60
CA ASP A 85 -1.98 6.79 -14.19
C ASP A 85 -2.07 5.25 -14.23
N HIS A 86 -0.93 4.58 -14.25
CA HIS A 86 -0.76 3.14 -14.19
C HIS A 86 -1.07 2.50 -12.81
N ASP A 87 -1.31 1.19 -12.79
CA ASP A 87 -1.42 0.41 -11.55
C ASP A 87 -0.11 0.41 -10.76
N ARG A 88 -0.23 0.49 -9.43
CA ARG A 88 0.92 0.60 -8.51
C ARG A 88 0.66 -0.14 -7.21
N ARG A 89 1.76 -0.44 -6.52
CA ARG A 89 1.73 -0.87 -5.11
C ARG A 89 1.89 0.37 -4.25
N LEU A 90 0.86 0.73 -3.49
CA LEU A 90 0.89 1.89 -2.61
C LEU A 90 1.41 1.46 -1.23
N PRO A 91 2.52 2.00 -0.74
CA PRO A 91 2.97 1.70 0.61
C PRO A 91 2.01 2.34 1.63
N ALA A 92 1.85 1.70 2.79
CA ALA A 92 1.00 2.17 3.88
C ALA A 92 1.39 3.58 4.36
N SER A 93 2.68 3.91 4.34
CA SER A 93 3.20 5.23 4.70
C SER A 93 2.66 6.34 3.79
N SER A 94 2.68 6.16 2.46
CA SER A 94 2.12 7.14 1.52
C SER A 94 0.61 7.31 1.69
N LEU A 95 -0.12 6.21 1.94
CA LEU A 95 -1.55 6.27 2.22
C LEU A 95 -1.86 7.03 3.52
N LYS A 96 -1.06 6.84 4.57
CA LYS A 96 -1.15 7.61 5.82
C LYS A 96 -0.90 9.10 5.60
N ILE A 97 0.17 9.44 4.88
CA ILE A 97 0.52 10.85 4.57
C ILE A 97 -0.60 11.51 3.77
N ALA A 98 -1.19 10.80 2.82
CA ALA A 98 -2.32 11.29 2.03
C ALA A 98 -3.57 11.52 2.90
N GLU A 99 -3.92 10.58 3.78
CA GLU A 99 -5.01 10.73 4.74
C GLU A 99 -4.79 11.95 5.65
N GLU A 100 -3.59 12.08 6.21
CA GLU A 100 -3.22 13.21 7.07
C GLU A 100 -3.28 14.55 6.33
N THR A 101 -2.85 14.57 5.06
CA THR A 101 -2.92 15.77 4.21
C THR A 101 -4.36 16.21 3.99
N ILE A 102 -5.27 15.28 3.72
CA ILE A 102 -6.71 15.55 3.59
C ILE A 102 -7.26 16.09 4.92
N LYS A 103 -6.98 15.40 6.02
CA LYS A 103 -7.45 15.80 7.36
C LYS A 103 -6.98 17.19 7.74
N ARG A 104 -5.73 17.52 7.44
CA ARG A 104 -5.14 18.85 7.70
C ARG A 104 -5.83 19.93 6.89
N ARG A 105 -6.14 19.68 5.61
CA ARG A 105 -6.80 20.67 4.74
C ARG A 105 -8.26 20.91 5.11
N LEU A 106 -8.93 19.88 5.63
CA LEU A 106 -10.35 19.90 6.01
C LEU A 106 -10.56 20.11 7.52
N ARG A 107 -9.51 20.49 8.27
CA ARG A 107 -9.59 20.69 9.72
C ARG A 107 -10.68 21.73 10.06
N GLY A 108 -11.57 21.37 10.99
CA GLY A 108 -12.68 22.23 11.44
C GLY A 108 -13.97 22.11 10.61
N MET A 109 -13.99 21.25 9.58
CA MET A 109 -15.19 20.99 8.78
C MET A 109 -15.84 19.66 9.20
N ASN A 110 -17.16 19.54 8.97
CA ASN A 110 -17.90 18.31 9.22
C ASN A 110 -17.82 17.38 8.02
N TYR A 111 -16.96 16.37 8.10
CA TYR A 111 -16.79 15.40 7.02
C TYR A 111 -16.50 13.99 7.53
N THR A 112 -16.80 13.02 6.67
CA THR A 112 -16.43 11.62 6.83
C THR A 112 -15.52 11.23 5.67
N LEU A 113 -14.33 10.73 6.00
CA LEU A 113 -13.36 10.23 5.03
C LEU A 113 -13.39 8.70 5.00
N TYR A 114 -13.84 8.14 3.89
CA TYR A 114 -13.83 6.70 3.64
C TYR A 114 -12.57 6.27 2.91
N LYS A 115 -12.06 5.10 3.26
CA LYS A 115 -10.89 4.47 2.65
C LYS A 115 -11.37 3.23 1.90
N ARG A 116 -11.22 3.24 0.57
CA ARG A 116 -11.71 2.17 -0.32
C ARG A 116 -10.72 1.01 -0.47
N VAL A 117 -9.48 1.23 -0.05
CA VAL A 117 -8.36 0.30 -0.18
C VAL A 117 -7.81 0.02 1.21
N SER A 118 -7.27 -1.17 1.44
CA SER A 118 -6.53 -1.53 2.66
C SER A 118 -5.15 -2.08 2.33
N ALA A 119 -4.17 -1.85 3.20
CA ALA A 119 -2.81 -2.36 3.03
C ALA A 119 -2.70 -3.71 3.73
N ASN A 120 -2.94 -4.78 2.98
CA ASN A 120 -3.02 -6.14 3.50
C ASN A 120 -1.88 -7.06 3.02
N ILE A 121 -0.95 -6.56 2.22
CA ILE A 121 0.14 -7.36 1.66
C ILE A 121 1.46 -6.92 2.28
N GLY A 122 2.19 -7.86 2.87
CA GLY A 122 3.52 -7.63 3.42
C GLY A 122 4.57 -7.48 2.32
N VAL A 123 5.43 -6.47 2.45
CA VAL A 123 6.64 -6.31 1.64
C VAL A 123 7.83 -6.80 2.46
N TYR A 124 8.65 -7.65 1.84
CA TYR A 124 9.84 -8.20 2.46
C TYR A 124 11.06 -7.80 1.65
N THR A 125 11.96 -7.04 2.28
CA THR A 125 13.13 -6.45 1.62
C THR A 125 14.38 -7.09 2.21
N LYS A 126 15.34 -7.44 1.34
CA LYS A 126 16.68 -7.86 1.76
C LYS A 126 17.54 -6.61 1.92
N GLY A 127 18.43 -6.58 2.91
CA GLY A 127 19.34 -5.46 3.10
C GLY A 127 20.20 -5.23 1.86
N ASN A 128 20.40 -3.97 1.50
CA ASN A 128 21.19 -3.58 0.33
C ASN A 128 22.65 -4.07 0.40
N GLU A 129 23.16 -4.25 1.62
CA GLU A 129 24.49 -4.76 1.93
C GLU A 129 24.68 -6.27 1.64
N GLN A 130 23.59 -7.02 1.52
CA GLN A 130 23.66 -8.48 1.40
C GLN A 130 23.64 -8.93 -0.07
N ARG A 131 24.55 -9.86 -0.44
CA ARG A 131 24.58 -10.48 -1.78
C ARG A 131 23.33 -11.30 -2.08
N MET A 132 23.07 -11.55 -3.37
CA MET A 132 21.94 -12.38 -3.84
C MET A 132 21.94 -13.80 -3.26
N GLY A 133 20.78 -14.46 -3.21
CA GLY A 133 20.60 -15.81 -2.63
C GLY A 133 20.23 -15.80 -1.14
N LYS A 134 20.46 -16.92 -0.43
CA LYS A 134 20.20 -17.09 1.03
C LYS A 134 18.75 -16.85 1.49
N GLY A 135 17.78 -17.07 0.59
CA GLY A 135 16.36 -16.95 0.90
C GLY A 135 15.83 -15.51 0.96
N LYS A 136 14.64 -15.35 1.54
CA LYS A 136 13.85 -14.11 1.52
C LYS A 136 14.10 -13.22 2.73
N GLY A 137 14.15 -11.90 2.51
CA GLY A 137 14.43 -10.88 3.52
C GLY A 137 13.40 -10.76 4.66
N LYS A 138 13.62 -9.76 5.52
CA LYS A 138 12.75 -9.44 6.67
C LYS A 138 11.53 -8.63 6.22
N PHE A 139 10.50 -8.59 7.06
CA PHE A 139 9.34 -7.72 6.83
C PHE A 139 9.77 -6.25 6.89
N ASP A 140 9.23 -5.44 5.99
CA ASP A 140 9.56 -4.02 5.84
C ASP A 140 8.33 -3.15 6.10
N TYR A 141 7.32 -3.24 5.22
CA TYR A 141 6.07 -2.47 5.36
C TYR A 141 4.88 -3.16 4.70
N TRP A 142 3.68 -2.69 5.05
CA TRP A 142 2.43 -3.10 4.41
C TRP A 142 2.14 -2.29 3.16
N THR A 143 1.62 -2.93 2.12
CA THR A 143 1.25 -2.27 0.87
C THR A 143 -0.13 -2.70 0.39
N ALA A 144 -0.77 -1.83 -0.39
CA ALA A 144 -1.98 -2.14 -1.13
C ALA A 144 -1.69 -2.22 -2.62
N LYS A 145 -2.23 -3.25 -3.29
CA LYS A 145 -2.22 -3.32 -4.76
C LYS A 145 -3.41 -2.54 -5.30
N VAL A 146 -3.15 -1.46 -6.04
CA VAL A 146 -4.18 -0.60 -6.61
C VAL A 146 -4.13 -0.72 -8.14
N ALA A 147 -5.27 -1.11 -8.72
CA ALA A 147 -5.45 -1.18 -10.16
C ALA A 147 -5.66 0.23 -10.77
N VAL A 148 -5.48 0.33 -12.08
CA VAL A 148 -5.79 1.55 -12.86
C VAL A 148 -7.23 1.99 -12.60
N SER A 149 -7.44 3.31 -12.54
CA SER A 149 -8.76 3.92 -12.37
C SER A 149 -9.51 3.49 -11.11
N ARG A 150 -8.82 2.99 -10.08
CA ARG A 150 -9.45 2.64 -8.81
C ARG A 150 -9.51 3.85 -7.88
N VAL A 151 -10.64 4.02 -7.20
CA VAL A 151 -10.85 5.04 -6.17
C VAL A 151 -10.21 4.58 -4.86
N VAL A 152 -9.40 5.45 -4.24
CA VAL A 152 -8.68 5.16 -2.98
C VAL A 152 -9.34 5.81 -1.78
N PHE A 153 -9.70 7.09 -1.90
CA PHE A 153 -10.38 7.85 -0.87
C PHE A 153 -11.71 8.38 -1.37
N GLU A 154 -12.69 8.43 -0.47
CA GLU A 154 -13.96 9.11 -0.71
C GLU A 154 -14.26 10.05 0.45
N LEU A 155 -14.88 11.18 0.12
CA LEU A 155 -15.24 12.22 1.06
C LEU A 155 -16.75 12.43 1.01
N LYS A 156 -17.38 12.43 2.18
CA LYS A 156 -18.79 12.78 2.37
C LYS A 156 -18.90 13.91 3.38
N GLY A 157 -19.76 14.87 3.14
CA GLY A 157 -20.03 15.95 4.09
C GLY A 157 -20.41 17.25 3.41
N ASP A 158 -20.79 18.23 4.22
CA ASP A 158 -21.11 19.57 3.75
C ASP A 158 -19.82 20.34 3.46
N ILE A 159 -19.22 20.05 2.30
CA ILE A 159 -17.98 20.66 1.82
C ILE A 159 -18.19 21.15 0.39
N HIS A 160 -17.87 22.43 0.17
CA HIS A 160 -17.81 23.01 -1.16
C HIS A 160 -16.78 22.31 -2.04
N GLU A 161 -17.16 21.95 -3.26
CA GLU A 161 -16.36 21.17 -4.22
C GLU A 161 -14.92 21.68 -4.38
N LYS A 162 -14.73 23.00 -4.50
CA LYS A 162 -13.40 23.62 -4.64
C LYS A 162 -12.45 23.25 -3.48
N ILE A 163 -12.97 23.16 -2.26
CA ILE A 163 -12.18 22.80 -1.07
C ILE A 163 -11.83 21.32 -1.10
N ALA A 164 -12.80 20.45 -1.43
CA ALA A 164 -12.58 19.02 -1.59
C ALA A 164 -11.54 18.72 -2.69
N ARG A 165 -11.66 19.40 -3.83
CA ARG A 165 -10.74 19.32 -4.97
C ARG A 165 -9.33 19.71 -4.57
N GLU A 166 -9.16 20.81 -3.83
CA GLU A 166 -7.85 21.22 -3.31
C GLU A 166 -7.26 20.22 -2.31
N ALA A 167 -8.06 19.68 -1.38
CA ALA A 167 -7.61 18.66 -0.43
C ALA A 167 -7.10 17.40 -1.15
N PHE A 168 -7.84 16.95 -2.15
CA PHE A 168 -7.48 15.79 -2.95
C PHE A 168 -6.31 16.03 -3.90
N ARG A 169 -6.16 17.24 -4.45
CA ARG A 169 -4.98 17.64 -5.21
C ARG A 169 -3.71 17.54 -4.36
N LEU A 170 -3.74 18.11 -3.15
CA LEU A 170 -2.61 18.05 -2.21
C LEU A 170 -2.27 16.60 -1.83
N ALA A 171 -3.29 15.78 -1.57
CA ALA A 171 -3.10 14.36 -1.27
C ALA A 171 -2.49 13.59 -2.46
N GLY A 172 -2.97 13.87 -3.67
CA GLY A 172 -2.45 13.27 -4.91
C GLY A 172 -0.96 13.54 -5.11
N HIS A 173 -0.47 14.74 -4.77
CA HIS A 173 0.97 15.06 -4.84
C HIS A 173 1.83 14.30 -3.82
N LYS A 174 1.24 13.74 -2.76
CA LYS A 174 1.94 12.92 -1.77
C LYS A 174 1.89 11.42 -2.07
N LEU A 175 0.96 11.01 -2.93
CA LEU A 175 0.85 9.64 -3.40
C LEU A 175 1.71 9.41 -4.65
N PRO A 176 2.27 8.21 -4.84
CA PRO A 176 2.95 7.88 -6.08
C PRO A 176 1.94 7.72 -7.22
N GLY A 177 2.21 8.37 -8.37
CA GLY A 177 1.38 8.34 -9.57
C GLY A 177 0.53 9.60 -9.76
N LEU A 178 -0.25 9.63 -10.85
CA LEU A 178 -1.19 10.72 -11.13
C LEU A 178 -2.60 10.35 -10.68
N TRP A 179 -3.28 11.34 -10.11
CA TRP A 179 -4.59 11.17 -9.50
C TRP A 179 -5.58 12.16 -10.11
N GLU A 180 -6.84 11.76 -10.20
CA GLU A 180 -7.95 12.60 -10.64
C GLU A 180 -9.01 12.70 -9.56
N PHE A 181 -9.65 13.86 -9.51
CA PHE A 181 -10.84 14.12 -8.69
C PHE A 181 -12.08 13.60 -9.41
N VAL A 182 -12.97 12.92 -8.69
CA VAL A 182 -14.19 12.32 -9.23
C VAL A 182 -15.41 12.68 -8.38
N HIS A 183 -16.55 12.82 -9.03
CA HIS A 183 -17.85 13.04 -8.39
C HIS A 183 -18.63 11.72 -8.28
N LYS A 184 -19.56 11.68 -7.33
CA LYS A 184 -20.58 10.65 -7.29
C LYS A 184 -21.52 10.81 -8.49
N GLY A 185 -21.75 9.73 -9.21
CA GLY A 185 -22.55 9.72 -10.44
C GLY A 185 -21.71 9.80 -11.72
N ASP A 186 -20.41 10.11 -11.62
CA ASP A 186 -19.51 10.00 -12.78
C ASP A 186 -19.51 8.57 -13.33
N PRO A 187 -19.45 8.40 -14.67
CA PRO A 187 -19.48 7.09 -15.27
C PRO A 187 -18.29 6.22 -14.79
N PRO A 188 -18.50 4.90 -14.67
CA PRO A 188 -17.42 3.98 -14.37
C PRO A 188 -16.33 4.04 -15.44
N VAL A 189 -15.13 3.58 -15.08
CA VAL A 189 -14.01 3.46 -16.02
C VAL A 189 -13.70 1.99 -16.22
N VAL A 190 -13.48 1.59 -17.46
CA VAL A 190 -13.00 0.27 -17.83
C VAL A 190 -11.62 0.42 -18.43
N GLY A 191 -10.62 -0.10 -17.72
CA GLY A 191 -9.22 0.15 -18.03
C GLY A 191 -8.93 1.64 -17.92
N ILE A 192 -8.77 2.31 -19.07
CA ILE A 192 -8.48 3.74 -19.18
C ILE A 192 -9.70 4.50 -19.75
N THR A 193 -10.69 3.78 -20.29
CA THR A 193 -11.82 4.37 -21.01
C THR A 193 -13.01 4.61 -20.07
N LYS A 194 -13.49 5.86 -20.00
CA LYS A 194 -14.70 6.23 -19.24
C LYS A 194 -15.95 5.78 -20.00
N LEU A 195 -16.91 5.14 -19.33
CA LEU A 195 -18.19 4.68 -19.91
C LEU A 195 -19.21 5.82 -19.95
N GLY A 196 -18.85 6.91 -20.63
CA GLY A 196 -19.71 8.06 -20.87
C GLY A 196 -19.87 8.33 -22.36
N ASN A 197 -20.69 9.31 -22.73
CA ASN A 197 -20.81 9.81 -24.11
C ASN A 197 -21.20 8.72 -25.14
N GLY A 198 -22.11 7.81 -24.76
CA GLY A 198 -22.57 6.71 -25.62
C GLY A 198 -21.63 5.49 -25.69
N VAL A 199 -20.49 5.51 -24.98
CA VAL A 199 -19.58 4.37 -24.88
C VAL A 199 -20.11 3.38 -23.84
N THR A 200 -20.74 2.30 -24.31
CA THR A 200 -21.20 1.19 -23.46
C THR A 200 -20.13 0.10 -23.30
N LEU A 201 -20.26 -0.71 -22.26
CA LEU A 201 -19.38 -1.87 -22.04
C LEU A 201 -19.45 -2.85 -23.22
N GLU A 202 -20.65 -3.09 -23.76
CA GLU A 202 -20.86 -3.94 -24.93
C GLU A 202 -20.15 -3.39 -26.17
N SER A 203 -20.20 -2.07 -26.37
CA SER A 203 -19.48 -1.41 -27.46
C SER A 203 -17.97 -1.68 -27.39
N LEU A 204 -17.38 -1.62 -26.18
CA LEU A 204 -15.96 -1.92 -25.98
C LEU A 204 -15.60 -3.38 -26.28
N LYS A 205 -16.52 -4.31 -26.01
CA LYS A 205 -16.34 -5.75 -26.25
C LYS A 205 -16.57 -6.16 -27.70
N ARG A 206 -17.29 -5.37 -28.49
CA ARG A 206 -17.57 -5.67 -29.90
C ARG A 206 -16.28 -5.65 -30.71
N ALA A 207 -16.07 -6.67 -31.54
CA ALA A 207 -14.87 -6.82 -32.37
C ALA A 207 -14.72 -5.69 -33.41
N ARG A 208 -15.84 -5.27 -34.03
CA ARG A 208 -15.88 -4.12 -34.95
C ARG A 208 -16.58 -2.95 -34.26
N ARG A 209 -15.90 -1.81 -34.15
CA ARG A 209 -16.46 -0.58 -33.59
C ARG A 209 -16.50 0.48 -34.67
N ASN A 210 -17.60 1.25 -34.69
CA ASN A 210 -17.59 2.52 -35.39
C ASN A 210 -16.68 3.47 -34.59
N PRO A 211 -15.87 4.31 -35.27
CA PRO A 211 -15.08 5.30 -34.56
C PRO A 211 -16.00 6.21 -33.72
N PRO A 212 -15.53 6.72 -32.57
CA PRO A 212 -16.35 7.57 -31.72
C PRO A 212 -16.85 8.79 -32.49
N LEU A 213 -18.07 9.24 -32.19
CA LEU A 213 -18.70 10.41 -32.77
C LEU A 213 -17.73 11.61 -32.66
N GLY A 214 -17.27 12.12 -33.80
CA GLY A 214 -16.24 13.18 -33.90
C GLY A 214 -14.97 12.79 -34.68
N THR A 215 -14.71 11.51 -34.94
CA THR A 215 -13.50 11.08 -35.70
C THR A 215 -13.66 11.14 -37.22
N ASN A 216 -14.91 11.20 -37.72
CA ASN A 216 -15.23 11.24 -39.16
C ASN A 216 -14.72 12.51 -39.88
N ALA A 217 -14.24 13.51 -39.14
CA ALA A 217 -13.70 14.76 -39.67
C ALA A 217 -12.18 14.70 -39.93
N MET A 218 -11.49 13.62 -39.57
CA MET A 218 -10.08 13.46 -39.91
C MET A 218 -9.97 13.01 -41.37
N PRO A 219 -9.28 13.75 -42.26
CA PRO A 219 -9.06 13.29 -43.63
C PRO A 219 -8.33 11.95 -43.56
N ASN A 220 -8.88 10.93 -44.22
CA ASN A 220 -8.20 9.66 -44.37
C ASN A 220 -6.80 9.93 -44.94
N PRO A 221 -5.74 9.29 -44.43
CA PRO A 221 -4.42 9.43 -45.03
C PRO A 221 -4.53 9.12 -46.53
N PRO A 222 -3.89 9.91 -47.41
CA PRO A 222 -4.00 9.71 -48.85
C PRO A 222 -3.64 8.27 -49.17
N LYS A 223 -4.55 7.56 -49.85
CA LYS A 223 -4.26 6.22 -50.36
C LYS A 223 -3.06 6.38 -51.27
N THR A 224 -1.92 5.82 -50.88
CA THR A 224 -0.76 5.67 -51.76
C THR A 224 -1.20 4.77 -52.91
N THR A 225 -1.58 5.37 -54.02
CA THR A 225 -1.68 4.69 -55.31
C THR A 225 -0.25 4.33 -55.71
N SER A 226 0.21 3.16 -55.27
CA SER A 226 1.41 2.54 -55.84
C SER A 226 1.06 2.04 -57.23
N SER A 227 1.02 2.94 -58.21
CA SER A 227 1.13 2.58 -59.61
C SER A 227 2.62 2.31 -59.88
N SER A 228 3.06 1.09 -59.62
CA SER A 228 4.31 0.60 -60.21
C SER A 228 4.05 0.32 -61.69
N PRO A 229 4.89 0.79 -62.62
CA PRO A 229 4.68 0.55 -64.05
C PRO A 229 4.88 -0.93 -64.37
N ASP A 230 3.98 -1.44 -65.19
CA ASP A 230 4.01 -2.77 -65.78
C ASP A 230 5.30 -2.93 -66.60
N ALA A 231 6.16 -3.87 -66.22
CA ALA A 231 7.39 -4.17 -66.94
C ALA A 231 7.05 -5.02 -68.16
N SER A 232 6.89 -4.37 -69.32
CA SER A 232 6.76 -5.05 -70.61
C SER A 232 8.14 -5.26 -71.25
N GLN A 233 8.46 -6.54 -71.46
CA GLN A 233 9.41 -7.18 -72.41
C GLN A 233 10.75 -6.51 -72.74
#